data_AF-A0AA95F8Y8-F1
#
_entry.id   AF-A0AA95F8Y8-F1
#
_cell.length_a   1.000
_cell.length_b   1.000
_cell.length_c   1.000
_cell.angle_alpha   90.00
_cell.angle_beta   90.00
_cell.angle_gamma   90.00
#
_symmetry.space_group_name_H-M   'P 1'
#
loop_
_entity.id
_entity.type
_entity.pdbx_description
1 polymer ?
#
loop_
_entity_poly.entity_id
_entity_poly.type
_entity_poly.pdbx_seq_one_letter_code
_entity_poly.pdbx_strand_id
1 'polypeptide(L)'
;MSAAETLIRVAAGFLPRDRRAVRREEWLADLAGAEEVGIPPRQVVIGALVAAISEGARSWRSSFTPRRALAVALIGAGVLVVGVPAAAIAVAIANDARGVVTVEATESGDREVFWRDYPGIPELDPEDVLDGPTLEEGEADGRELMAEIEAALTTEFGLDWAAAPTGNGDQVAFPAQNYYGGPSLLQVLNVSGRQSTSVPATWAEKERMLGIVETVAARHGFTDLTLDHDASYMTAADRIETFGAATPEESVIVSGMLEGPTGQWIMFSLQDLSLDQDGRFTEQAEESAQNGSLPNSISFMYGANGLLASADRAEFESRLEPYRGLDRPEPLES
;
A
#
# COMPACT_ATOMS: atom_id res chain seq x y z
N MET A 1 -19.64 3.82 30.74
CA MET A 1 -20.18 3.24 29.49
C MET A 1 -19.15 3.48 28.41
N SER A 2 -18.53 2.42 27.87
CA SER A 2 -17.43 2.58 26.90
C SER A 2 -17.96 2.95 25.51
N ALA A 3 -17.09 3.47 24.64
CA ALA A 3 -17.44 3.72 23.24
C ALA A 3 -17.91 2.42 22.54
N ALA A 4 -17.23 1.30 22.81
CA ALA A 4 -17.60 -0.03 22.31
C ALA A 4 -18.99 -0.49 22.79
N GLU A 5 -19.30 -0.31 24.07
CA GLU A 5 -20.62 -0.64 24.65
C GLU A 5 -21.74 0.19 24.00
N THR A 6 -21.46 1.47 23.72
CA THR A 6 -22.39 2.37 23.05
C THR A 6 -22.67 1.92 21.62
N LEU A 7 -21.64 1.52 20.88
CA LEU A 7 -21.75 1.01 19.52
C LEU A 7 -22.50 -0.33 19.45
N ILE A 8 -22.29 -1.25 20.40
CA ILE A 8 -23.06 -2.51 20.48
C ILE A 8 -24.55 -2.25 20.72
N ARG A 9 -24.87 -1.28 21.58
CA ARG A 9 -26.29 -0.89 21.82
C ARG A 9 -26.93 -0.27 20.59
N VAL A 10 -26.17 0.53 19.83
CA VAL A 10 -26.59 1.07 18.53
C VAL A 10 -26.82 -0.07 17.54
N ALA A 11 -25.87 -1.02 17.42
CA ALA A 11 -25.98 -2.20 16.56
C ALA A 11 -27.25 -3.01 16.85
N ALA A 12 -27.52 -3.34 18.13
CA ALA A 12 -28.72 -4.08 18.52
C ALA A 12 -30.03 -3.31 18.21
N GLY A 13 -29.98 -1.98 18.10
CA GLY A 13 -31.11 -1.15 17.69
C GLY A 13 -31.63 -1.45 16.28
N PHE A 14 -30.77 -1.99 15.41
CA PHE A 14 -31.10 -2.34 14.02
C PHE A 14 -31.79 -3.70 13.88
N LEU A 15 -31.77 -4.54 14.92
CA LEU A 15 -32.40 -5.86 14.91
C LEU A 15 -33.94 -5.80 15.04
N PRO A 16 -34.67 -6.89 14.72
CA PRO A 16 -36.07 -7.05 15.07
C PRO A 16 -36.33 -6.89 16.57
N ARG A 17 -37.45 -6.27 16.95
CA ARG A 17 -37.75 -5.88 18.35
C ARG A 17 -37.69 -7.06 19.34
N ASP A 18 -38.11 -8.23 18.90
CA ASP A 18 -38.10 -9.48 19.65
C ASP A 18 -36.69 -10.02 19.92
N ARG A 19 -35.68 -9.60 19.15
CA ARG A 19 -34.29 -10.07 19.28
C ARG A 19 -33.31 -9.06 19.86
N ARG A 20 -33.65 -7.77 19.88
CA ARG A 20 -32.73 -6.70 20.32
C ARG A 20 -32.20 -6.93 21.73
N ALA A 21 -33.08 -7.31 22.66
CA ALA A 21 -32.71 -7.44 24.06
C ALA A 21 -31.71 -8.60 24.25
N VAL A 22 -32.01 -9.75 23.62
CA VAL A 22 -31.18 -10.96 23.69
C VAL A 22 -29.81 -10.72 23.04
N ARG A 23 -29.76 -10.25 21.79
CA ARG A 23 -28.48 -10.01 21.09
C ARG A 23 -27.63 -8.93 21.75
N ARG A 24 -28.26 -7.87 22.28
CA ARG A 24 -27.54 -6.85 23.04
C ARG A 24 -26.90 -7.43 24.29
N GLU A 25 -27.60 -8.30 25.00
CA GLU A 25 -27.08 -8.93 26.21
C GLU A 25 -25.93 -9.88 25.90
N GLU A 26 -26.07 -10.72 24.87
CA GLU A 26 -25.01 -11.60 24.36
C GLU A 26 -23.76 -10.80 23.97
N TRP A 27 -23.89 -9.79 23.11
CA TRP A 27 -22.73 -9.03 22.64
C TRP A 27 -22.05 -8.20 23.73
N LEU A 28 -22.80 -7.75 24.75
CA LEU A 28 -22.21 -7.07 25.90
C LEU A 28 -21.48 -8.04 26.82
N ALA A 29 -21.97 -9.28 26.94
CA ALA A 29 -21.25 -10.34 27.66
C ALA A 29 -19.97 -10.73 26.92
N ASP A 30 -20.02 -10.86 25.59
CA ASP A 30 -18.84 -11.13 24.75
C ASP A 30 -17.82 -10.00 24.87
N LEU A 31 -18.26 -8.73 24.86
CA LEU A 31 -17.38 -7.57 25.03
C LEU A 31 -16.71 -7.56 26.40
N ALA A 32 -17.41 -7.99 27.44
CA ALA A 32 -16.87 -8.06 28.79
C ALA A 32 -15.84 -9.19 28.96
N GLY A 33 -16.02 -10.32 28.27
CA GLY A 33 -15.08 -11.45 28.28
C GLY A 33 -13.92 -11.33 27.29
N ALA A 34 -13.97 -10.36 26.37
CA ALA A 34 -13.03 -10.26 25.24
C ALA A 34 -11.56 -10.16 25.67
N GLU A 35 -11.26 -9.39 26.71
CA GLU A 35 -9.88 -9.22 27.19
C GLU A 35 -9.32 -10.51 27.82
N GLU A 36 -10.15 -11.32 28.47
CA GLU A 36 -9.73 -12.59 29.09
C GLU A 36 -9.32 -13.64 28.04
N VAL A 37 -9.86 -13.53 26.83
CA VAL A 37 -9.55 -14.41 25.70
C VAL A 37 -8.63 -13.75 24.66
N GLY A 38 -8.05 -12.59 24.97
CA GLY A 38 -7.10 -11.89 24.10
C GLY A 38 -7.71 -11.28 22.84
N ILE A 39 -9.03 -11.09 22.80
CA ILE A 39 -9.75 -10.50 21.66
C ILE A 39 -9.84 -8.98 21.87
N PRO A 40 -9.35 -8.17 20.92
CA PRO A 40 -9.52 -6.73 20.98
C PRO A 40 -11.00 -6.32 21.00
N PRO A 41 -11.45 -5.44 21.91
CA PRO A 41 -12.84 -4.98 22.00
C PRO A 41 -13.42 -4.45 20.68
N ARG A 42 -12.58 -3.87 19.81
CA ARG A 42 -12.97 -3.40 18.47
C ARG A 42 -13.51 -4.52 17.57
N GLN A 43 -12.99 -5.75 17.70
CA GLN A 43 -13.42 -6.88 16.87
C GLN A 43 -14.81 -7.38 17.29
N VAL A 44 -15.12 -7.37 18.59
CA VAL A 44 -16.47 -7.69 19.09
C VAL A 44 -17.51 -6.68 18.58
N VAL A 45 -17.15 -5.39 18.56
CA VAL A 45 -18.01 -4.32 18.03
C VAL A 45 -18.28 -4.49 16.53
N ILE A 46 -17.24 -4.81 15.74
CA ILE A 46 -17.37 -5.07 14.31
C ILE A 46 -18.27 -6.29 14.07
N GLY A 47 -18.05 -7.39 14.80
CA GLY A 47 -18.88 -8.59 14.72
C GLY A 47 -20.35 -8.34 15.03
N ALA A 48 -20.64 -7.56 16.08
CA ALA A 48 -22.00 -7.16 16.45
C ALA A 48 -22.69 -6.32 15.35
N LEU A 49 -21.96 -5.39 14.72
CA LEU A 49 -22.48 -4.57 13.62
C LEU A 49 -22.79 -5.40 12.38
N VAL A 50 -21.88 -6.28 11.97
CA VAL A 50 -22.07 -7.18 10.81
C VAL A 50 -23.25 -8.12 11.04
N ALA A 51 -23.39 -8.68 12.25
CA ALA A 51 -24.51 -9.54 12.62
C ALA A 51 -25.85 -8.77 12.61
N ALA A 52 -25.86 -7.54 13.13
CA ALA A 52 -27.04 -6.68 13.13
C ALA A 52 -27.54 -6.35 11.72
N ILE A 53 -26.61 -6.07 10.80
CA ILE A 53 -26.92 -5.79 9.38
C ILE A 53 -27.44 -7.06 8.70
N SER A 54 -26.77 -8.20 8.89
CA SER A 54 -27.14 -9.47 8.26
C SER A 54 -28.50 -9.99 8.73
N GLU A 55 -28.79 -9.91 10.03
CA GLU A 55 -30.09 -10.32 10.58
C GLU A 55 -31.19 -9.30 10.31
N GLY A 56 -30.86 -8.01 10.36
CA GLY A 56 -31.77 -6.91 10.00
C GLY A 56 -32.25 -7.03 8.55
N ALA A 57 -31.33 -7.28 7.61
CA ALA A 57 -31.62 -7.40 6.18
C ALA A 57 -32.60 -8.55 5.86
N ARG A 58 -32.52 -9.68 6.59
CA ARG A 58 -33.44 -10.82 6.42
C ARG A 58 -34.87 -10.53 6.86
N SER A 59 -35.07 -9.57 7.77
CA SER A 59 -36.40 -9.18 8.28
C SER A 59 -37.09 -8.06 7.47
N TRP A 60 -36.39 -7.41 6.53
CA TRP A 60 -36.77 -6.11 5.95
C TRP A 60 -37.44 -6.17 4.57
N ARG A 61 -38.03 -7.30 4.18
CA ARG A 61 -38.71 -7.43 2.87
C ARG A 61 -40.10 -6.78 2.77
N SER A 62 -40.60 -6.03 3.77
CA SER A 62 -42.01 -5.56 3.72
C SER A 62 -42.33 -4.08 4.05
N SER A 63 -41.39 -3.17 4.29
CA SER A 63 -41.73 -1.71 4.32
C SER A 63 -40.53 -0.78 4.32
N PHE A 64 -40.17 -0.24 3.15
CA PHE A 64 -39.21 0.86 3.03
C PHE A 64 -39.94 2.21 3.06
N THR A 65 -39.60 3.09 4.02
CA THR A 65 -39.98 4.52 4.00
C THR A 65 -38.71 5.38 4.04
N PRO A 66 -38.71 6.54 3.36
CA PRO A 66 -37.49 7.30 3.03
C PRO A 66 -36.70 7.83 4.25
N ARG A 67 -37.33 7.95 5.42
CA ARG A 67 -36.63 8.32 6.67
C ARG A 67 -35.71 7.24 7.23
N ARG A 68 -35.84 5.98 6.79
CA ARG A 68 -34.99 4.85 7.25
C ARG A 68 -33.80 4.57 6.33
N ALA A 69 -33.81 5.08 5.09
CA ALA A 69 -32.70 4.95 4.15
C ALA A 69 -31.48 5.81 4.55
N LEU A 70 -31.70 6.97 5.18
CA LEU A 70 -30.64 7.89 5.60
C LEU A 70 -29.75 7.32 6.73
N ALA A 71 -30.32 6.48 7.60
CA ALA A 71 -29.56 5.81 8.67
C ALA A 71 -28.72 4.63 8.17
N VAL A 72 -29.16 3.98 7.07
CA VAL A 72 -28.40 2.93 6.38
C VAL A 72 -27.26 3.53 5.56
N ALA A 73 -27.45 4.72 4.98
CA ALA A 73 -26.39 5.43 4.25
C ALA A 73 -25.24 5.89 5.17
N LEU A 74 -25.54 6.35 6.39
CA LEU A 74 -24.52 6.82 7.34
C LEU A 74 -23.72 5.68 8.02
N ILE A 75 -24.27 4.46 8.07
CA ILE A 75 -23.53 3.26 8.53
C ILE A 75 -22.86 2.57 7.33
N GLY A 76 -23.45 2.69 6.14
CA GLY A 76 -22.92 2.15 4.90
C GLY A 76 -21.60 2.79 4.46
N ALA A 77 -21.37 4.07 4.77
CA ALA A 77 -20.10 4.76 4.53
C ALA A 77 -18.93 4.26 5.41
N GLY A 78 -19.19 3.37 6.39
CA GLY A 78 -18.14 2.76 7.22
C GLY A 78 -18.02 1.23 7.13
N VAL A 79 -18.95 0.51 6.50
CA VAL A 79 -18.98 -0.98 6.53
C VAL A 79 -19.42 -1.64 5.20
N LEU A 80 -19.69 -0.91 4.11
CA LEU A 80 -20.43 -1.49 2.98
C LEU A 80 -19.68 -1.53 1.63
N VAL A 81 -18.69 -2.42 1.57
CA VAL A 81 -18.27 -3.20 0.39
C VAL A 81 -17.94 -4.57 1.02
N VAL A 82 -18.70 -5.67 0.96
CA VAL A 82 -19.43 -6.37 -0.11
C VAL A 82 -20.51 -7.27 0.54
N GLY A 83 -21.67 -7.43 -0.10
CA GLY A 83 -22.70 -8.37 0.33
C GLY A 83 -22.33 -9.84 0.09
N VAL A 84 -21.70 -10.49 1.06
CA VAL A 84 -21.41 -11.93 1.05
C VAL A 84 -22.32 -12.65 2.07
N PRO A 85 -22.98 -13.77 1.73
CA PRO A 85 -23.81 -14.51 2.69
C PRO A 85 -22.93 -15.00 3.86
N ALA A 86 -23.40 -14.90 5.10
CA ALA A 86 -22.63 -15.22 6.31
C ALA A 86 -21.93 -16.60 6.32
N ALA A 87 -22.39 -17.57 5.51
CA ALA A 87 -21.69 -18.83 5.28
C ALA A 87 -20.40 -18.66 4.45
N ALA A 88 -20.39 -17.76 3.48
CA ALA A 88 -19.20 -17.36 2.74
C ALA A 88 -18.31 -16.40 3.55
N ILE A 89 -18.81 -15.71 4.60
CA ILE A 89 -17.95 -15.03 5.59
C ILE A 89 -17.33 -16.05 6.55
N ALA A 90 -18.04 -17.09 6.98
CA ALA A 90 -17.45 -18.16 7.80
C ALA A 90 -16.45 -19.04 7.00
N VAL A 91 -16.72 -19.27 5.71
CA VAL A 91 -15.77 -19.90 4.78
C VAL A 91 -14.63 -18.95 4.42
N ALA A 92 -14.87 -17.64 4.26
CA ALA A 92 -13.80 -16.66 4.08
C ALA A 92 -12.94 -16.57 5.33
N ILE A 93 -13.49 -16.46 6.54
CA ILE A 93 -12.71 -16.47 7.80
C ILE A 93 -11.99 -17.81 8.01
N ALA A 94 -12.60 -18.93 7.63
CA ALA A 94 -11.95 -20.25 7.71
C ALA A 94 -10.87 -20.46 6.64
N ASN A 95 -11.01 -19.85 5.44
CA ASN A 95 -10.02 -19.89 4.37
C ASN A 95 -8.91 -18.86 4.59
N ASP A 96 -9.23 -17.68 5.13
CA ASP A 96 -8.30 -16.63 5.55
C ASP A 96 -7.44 -17.13 6.73
N ALA A 97 -8.05 -17.89 7.66
CA ALA A 97 -7.32 -18.60 8.71
C ALA A 97 -6.56 -19.86 8.22
N ARG A 98 -6.87 -20.40 7.04
CA ARG A 98 -6.17 -21.58 6.45
C ARG A 98 -5.14 -21.20 5.39
N GLY A 99 -5.17 -19.99 4.83
CA GLY A 99 -4.41 -19.62 3.65
C GLY A 99 -4.90 -20.33 2.38
N VAL A 100 -4.28 -20.03 1.24
CA VAL A 100 -4.50 -20.79 0.01
C VAL A 100 -3.82 -22.17 0.13
N VAL A 101 -4.47 -23.23 -0.36
CA VAL A 101 -3.94 -24.61 -0.27
C VAL A 101 -3.91 -25.25 -1.65
N THR A 102 -2.78 -25.83 -2.01
CA THR A 102 -2.65 -26.72 -3.18
C THR A 102 -2.48 -28.16 -2.70
N VAL A 103 -3.14 -29.10 -3.37
CA VAL A 103 -2.95 -30.54 -3.13
C VAL A 103 -2.14 -31.13 -4.28
N GLU A 104 -0.95 -31.63 -3.98
CA GLU A 104 -0.05 -32.26 -4.94
C GLU A 104 -0.14 -33.79 -4.79
N ALA A 105 -0.37 -34.51 -5.89
CA ALA A 105 -0.32 -35.97 -5.88
C ALA A 105 1.14 -36.45 -5.93
N THR A 106 1.64 -37.06 -4.85
CA THR A 106 3.00 -37.64 -4.78
C THR A 106 2.96 -39.17 -4.87
N GLU A 107 4.11 -39.81 -5.11
CA GLU A 107 4.22 -41.28 -5.07
C GLU A 107 3.80 -41.88 -3.71
N SER A 108 3.88 -41.09 -2.63
CA SER A 108 3.45 -41.46 -1.27
C SER A 108 2.01 -41.07 -0.91
N GLY A 109 1.26 -40.48 -1.85
CA GLY A 109 -0.10 -39.96 -1.64
C GLY A 109 -0.20 -38.44 -1.80
N ASP A 110 -1.37 -37.88 -1.49
CA ASP A 110 -1.61 -36.44 -1.64
C ASP A 110 -0.88 -35.65 -0.54
N ARG A 111 -0.16 -34.60 -0.94
CA ARG A 111 0.50 -33.61 -0.07
C ARG A 111 -0.24 -32.29 -0.13
N GLU A 112 -0.66 -31.77 1.02
CA GLU A 112 -1.20 -30.41 1.15
C GLU A 112 -0.06 -29.41 1.33
N VAL A 113 -0.08 -28.34 0.53
CA VAL A 113 0.87 -27.22 0.59
C VAL A 113 0.09 -25.94 0.92
N PHE A 114 0.45 -25.31 2.05
CA PHE A 114 -0.19 -24.10 2.55
C PHE A 114 0.57 -22.87 2.09
N TRP A 115 -0.01 -22.07 1.20
CA TRP A 115 0.62 -20.87 0.64
C TRP A 115 0.80 -19.75 1.66
N ARG A 116 0.09 -19.80 2.80
CA ARG A 116 0.37 -18.91 3.93
C ARG A 116 1.82 -19.00 4.41
N ASP A 117 2.47 -20.16 4.26
CA ASP A 117 3.84 -20.37 4.69
C ASP A 117 4.86 -20.09 3.57
N TYR A 118 4.39 -19.62 2.40
CA TYR A 118 5.25 -19.24 1.28
C TYR A 118 6.16 -18.08 1.69
N PRO A 119 7.49 -18.19 1.51
CA PRO A 119 8.43 -17.20 2.02
C PRO A 119 8.55 -15.95 1.16
N GLY A 120 8.04 -15.95 -0.08
CA GLY A 120 8.13 -14.84 -1.02
C GLY A 120 6.87 -13.97 -1.07
N ILE A 121 6.70 -13.25 -2.18
CA ILE A 121 5.47 -12.54 -2.54
C ILE A 121 5.01 -12.96 -3.95
N PRO A 122 3.71 -12.87 -4.30
CA PRO A 122 3.19 -13.35 -5.57
C PRO A 122 3.79 -12.66 -6.80
N GLU A 123 4.20 -11.41 -6.68
CA GLU A 123 4.65 -10.57 -7.79
C GLU A 123 6.10 -10.86 -8.21
N LEU A 124 6.92 -11.45 -7.34
CA LEU A 124 8.34 -11.67 -7.58
C LEU A 124 8.63 -13.14 -7.81
N ASP A 125 9.41 -13.45 -8.85
CA ASP A 125 9.92 -14.81 -9.02
C ASP A 125 10.93 -15.12 -7.90
N PRO A 126 10.77 -16.24 -7.17
CA PRO A 126 11.68 -16.56 -6.07
C PRO A 126 13.11 -16.84 -6.52
N GLU A 127 13.34 -17.26 -7.77
CA GLU A 127 14.69 -17.41 -8.30
C GLU A 127 15.29 -16.03 -8.62
N ASP A 128 14.51 -15.08 -9.17
CA ASP A 128 14.98 -13.71 -9.38
C ASP A 128 15.32 -13.00 -8.05
N VAL A 129 14.62 -13.35 -6.97
CA VAL A 129 14.95 -12.88 -5.61
C VAL A 129 16.24 -13.49 -5.09
N LEU A 130 16.49 -14.77 -5.35
CA LEU A 130 17.73 -15.44 -4.95
C LEU A 130 18.92 -14.97 -5.82
N ASP A 131 18.74 -14.77 -7.11
CA ASP A 131 19.81 -14.30 -8.00
C ASP A 131 20.03 -12.78 -7.93
N GLY A 132 19.05 -12.06 -7.41
CA GLY A 132 19.07 -10.61 -7.21
C GLY A 132 19.91 -10.15 -6.01
N PRO A 133 20.03 -8.82 -5.84
CA PRO A 133 20.75 -8.23 -4.72
C PRO A 133 20.06 -8.55 -3.39
N THR A 134 20.87 -8.64 -2.34
CA THR A 134 20.35 -8.69 -0.97
C THR A 134 19.73 -7.35 -0.57
N LEU A 135 18.97 -7.33 0.53
CA LEU A 135 18.43 -6.10 1.11
C LEU A 135 19.53 -5.05 1.35
N GLU A 136 20.67 -5.49 1.90
CA GLU A 136 21.80 -4.62 2.22
C GLU A 136 22.48 -4.06 0.97
N GLU A 137 22.66 -4.90 -0.06
CA GLU A 137 23.21 -4.49 -1.35
C GLU A 137 22.24 -3.53 -2.06
N GLY A 138 20.94 -3.86 -2.10
CA GLY A 138 19.93 -3.00 -2.71
C GLY A 138 19.81 -1.63 -2.03
N GLU A 139 19.99 -1.53 -0.70
CA GLU A 139 20.07 -0.23 -0.03
C GLU A 139 21.32 0.56 -0.45
N ALA A 140 22.49 -0.09 -0.49
CA ALA A 140 23.74 0.54 -0.88
C ALA A 140 23.69 1.04 -2.33
N ASP A 141 23.25 0.17 -3.25
CA ASP A 141 23.14 0.46 -4.68
C ASP A 141 22.12 1.58 -4.93
N GLY A 142 20.97 1.55 -4.26
CA GLY A 142 19.96 2.61 -4.37
C GLY A 142 20.47 3.98 -3.90
N ARG A 143 21.27 4.01 -2.82
CA ARG A 143 21.92 5.25 -2.35
C ARG A 143 22.99 5.75 -3.31
N GLU A 144 23.80 4.84 -3.87
CA GLU A 144 24.82 5.19 -4.86
C GLU A 144 24.18 5.77 -6.13
N LEU A 145 23.15 5.10 -6.65
CA LEU A 145 22.40 5.54 -7.82
C LEU A 145 21.79 6.94 -7.63
N MET A 146 21.09 7.19 -6.50
CA MET A 146 20.56 8.53 -6.22
C MET A 146 21.67 9.58 -6.11
N ALA A 147 22.81 9.25 -5.48
CA ALA A 147 23.95 10.16 -5.38
C ALA A 147 24.57 10.47 -6.76
N GLU A 148 24.64 9.50 -7.68
CA GLU A 148 25.08 9.71 -9.05
C GLU A 148 24.13 10.66 -9.82
N ILE A 149 22.81 10.48 -9.66
CA ILE A 149 21.81 11.36 -10.25
C ILE A 149 21.99 12.79 -9.70
N GLU A 150 22.07 12.95 -8.38
CA GLU A 150 22.28 14.25 -7.73
C GLU A 150 23.55 14.94 -8.24
N ALA A 151 24.67 14.20 -8.35
CA ALA A 151 25.93 14.73 -8.84
C ALA A 151 25.88 15.16 -10.32
N ALA A 152 25.19 14.38 -11.17
CA ALA A 152 25.00 14.72 -12.57
C ALA A 152 24.16 15.99 -12.73
N LEU A 153 23.07 16.11 -11.97
CA LEU A 153 22.21 17.29 -11.98
C LEU A 153 22.89 18.52 -11.39
N THR A 154 23.70 18.38 -10.34
CA THR A 154 24.55 19.45 -9.82
C THR A 154 25.55 19.92 -10.88
N THR A 155 26.15 19.00 -11.64
CA THR A 155 27.13 19.36 -12.69
C THR A 155 26.47 20.14 -13.83
N GLU A 156 25.30 19.72 -14.28
CA GLU A 156 24.60 20.35 -15.41
C GLU A 156 23.93 21.68 -15.02
N PHE A 157 23.24 21.72 -13.87
CA PHE A 157 22.37 22.84 -13.51
C PHE A 157 22.85 23.65 -12.31
N GLY A 158 23.93 23.24 -11.64
CA GLY A 158 24.41 23.91 -10.43
C GLY A 158 23.47 23.78 -9.24
N LEU A 159 22.72 22.67 -9.15
CA LEU A 159 21.79 22.44 -8.03
C LEU A 159 22.53 22.18 -6.71
N ASP A 160 22.00 22.78 -5.65
CA ASP A 160 22.33 22.45 -4.27
C ASP A 160 21.25 21.52 -3.68
N TRP A 161 21.62 20.75 -2.66
CA TRP A 161 20.79 19.69 -2.10
C TRP A 161 20.68 19.81 -0.57
N ALA A 162 19.48 19.67 -0.03
CA ALA A 162 19.18 19.58 1.40
C ALA A 162 18.89 18.14 1.84
N ALA A 163 18.87 17.88 3.13
CA ALA A 163 18.53 16.56 3.66
C ALA A 163 17.11 16.15 3.26
N ALA A 164 16.88 14.83 3.20
CA ALA A 164 15.55 14.27 3.00
C ALA A 164 14.59 14.68 4.14
N PRO A 165 13.27 14.74 3.89
CA PRO A 165 12.28 14.93 4.95
C PRO A 165 12.37 13.81 5.99
N THR A 166 12.21 14.12 7.27
CA THR A 166 12.28 13.14 8.36
C THR A 166 10.93 12.45 8.56
N GLY A 167 10.52 11.60 7.62
CA GLY A 167 9.23 10.90 7.69
C GLY A 167 9.26 9.64 8.56
N ASN A 168 10.23 8.75 8.33
CA ASN A 168 10.31 7.42 8.96
C ASN A 168 11.51 7.25 9.91
N GLY A 169 12.18 8.36 10.26
CA GLY A 169 13.48 8.30 10.96
C GLY A 169 14.52 7.58 10.10
N ASP A 170 15.35 6.75 10.74
CA ASP A 170 16.39 5.96 10.06
C ASP A 170 15.87 4.60 9.54
N GLN A 171 14.60 4.26 9.78
CA GLN A 171 14.03 3.00 9.31
C GLN A 171 13.64 3.11 7.83
N VAL A 172 14.35 2.34 7.00
CA VAL A 172 14.12 2.28 5.55
C VAL A 172 13.56 0.93 5.08
N ALA A 173 13.67 -0.12 5.89
CA ALA A 173 13.21 -1.47 5.55
C ALA A 173 11.99 -1.88 6.41
N PHE A 174 11.05 -2.56 5.77
CA PHE A 174 9.76 -2.94 6.32
C PHE A 174 9.42 -4.38 5.91
N PRO A 175 8.78 -5.19 6.76
CA PRO A 175 8.34 -6.53 6.36
C PRO A 175 7.37 -6.50 5.18
N ALA A 176 7.60 -7.32 4.17
CA ALA A 176 6.62 -7.55 3.11
C ALA A 176 5.55 -8.56 3.55
N GLN A 177 4.36 -8.45 2.98
CA GLN A 177 3.29 -9.44 3.16
C GLN A 177 3.36 -10.46 2.03
N ASN A 178 3.08 -11.74 2.30
CA ASN A 178 3.09 -12.75 1.25
C ASN A 178 1.77 -12.83 0.46
N TYR A 179 0.78 -12.01 0.82
CA TYR A 179 -0.56 -11.94 0.22
C TYR A 179 -1.35 -13.26 0.16
N TYR A 180 -0.86 -14.31 0.80
CA TYR A 180 -1.53 -15.61 1.00
C TYR A 180 -2.01 -15.80 2.45
N GLY A 181 -2.06 -14.70 3.21
CA GLY A 181 -2.51 -14.67 4.61
C GLY A 181 -1.40 -14.88 5.64
N GLY A 182 -0.13 -14.74 5.25
CA GLY A 182 1.04 -14.97 6.11
C GLY A 182 2.19 -13.99 5.92
N PRO A 183 3.25 -14.13 6.73
CA PRO A 183 4.43 -13.28 6.61
C PRO A 183 5.29 -13.70 5.41
N SER A 184 5.91 -12.71 4.75
CA SER A 184 7.03 -12.95 3.85
C SER A 184 8.36 -12.91 4.62
N LEU A 185 9.40 -13.53 4.08
CA LEU A 185 10.79 -13.26 4.49
C LEU A 185 11.40 -12.08 3.73
N LEU A 186 10.70 -11.57 2.72
CA LEU A 186 11.13 -10.40 1.96
C LEU A 186 10.82 -9.11 2.72
N GLN A 187 11.60 -8.07 2.41
CA GLN A 187 11.42 -6.74 2.95
C GLN A 187 11.18 -5.74 1.82
N VAL A 188 10.25 -4.82 2.09
CA VAL A 188 10.07 -3.60 1.32
C VAL A 188 11.12 -2.60 1.78
N LEU A 189 11.84 -2.02 0.83
CA LEU A 189 12.86 -1.01 1.06
C LEU A 189 12.34 0.33 0.53
N ASN A 190 12.48 1.40 1.31
CA ASN A 190 12.14 2.77 0.95
C ASN A 190 13.24 3.72 1.44
N VAL A 191 14.07 4.19 0.53
CA VAL A 191 15.19 5.11 0.80
C VAL A 191 14.88 6.46 0.18
N SER A 192 14.71 7.48 1.03
CA SER A 192 14.57 8.86 0.55
C SER A 192 15.92 9.44 0.13
N GLY A 193 15.95 10.01 -1.08
CA GLY A 193 17.05 10.84 -1.56
C GLY A 193 16.99 12.25 -0.99
N ARG A 194 18.00 13.07 -1.34
CA ARG A 194 18.00 14.48 -0.95
C ARG A 194 17.02 15.27 -1.82
N GLN A 195 16.74 16.49 -1.36
CA GLN A 195 15.87 17.43 -2.09
C GLN A 195 16.71 18.56 -2.65
N SER A 196 16.54 18.91 -3.92
CA SER A 196 17.21 20.10 -4.46
C SER A 196 16.62 21.38 -3.83
N THR A 197 17.40 22.45 -3.79
CA THR A 197 16.93 23.76 -3.29
C THR A 197 16.39 24.67 -4.40
N SER A 198 16.39 24.18 -5.64
CA SER A 198 15.90 24.87 -6.83
C SER A 198 15.55 23.85 -7.91
N VAL A 199 14.80 24.31 -8.92
CA VAL A 199 14.46 23.56 -10.12
C VAL A 199 14.96 24.28 -11.37
N PRO A 200 15.20 23.57 -12.48
CA PRO A 200 15.48 24.20 -13.76
C PRO A 200 14.31 25.11 -14.21
N ALA A 201 14.63 26.26 -14.79
CA ALA A 201 13.67 27.36 -14.97
C ALA A 201 12.74 27.16 -16.18
N THR A 202 13.20 26.44 -17.21
CA THR A 202 12.45 26.25 -18.46
C THR A 202 12.07 24.79 -18.65
N TRP A 203 10.98 24.53 -19.39
CA TRP A 203 10.59 23.17 -19.74
C TRP A 203 11.72 22.43 -20.48
N ALA A 204 12.40 23.09 -21.41
CA ALA A 204 13.53 22.49 -22.11
C ALA A 204 14.71 22.10 -21.19
N GLU A 205 14.90 22.78 -20.07
CA GLU A 205 15.87 22.36 -19.04
C GLU A 205 15.35 21.20 -18.19
N LYS A 206 14.06 21.20 -17.86
CA LYS A 206 13.41 20.09 -17.15
C LYS A 206 13.46 18.81 -17.98
N GLU A 207 13.21 18.88 -19.29
CA GLU A 207 13.38 17.72 -20.20
C GLU A 207 14.83 17.20 -20.22
N ARG A 208 15.83 18.10 -20.24
CA ARG A 208 17.24 17.69 -20.13
C ARG A 208 17.55 17.02 -18.79
N MET A 209 16.99 17.53 -17.71
CA MET A 209 17.11 16.93 -16.38
C MET A 209 16.49 15.51 -16.36
N LEU A 210 15.28 15.34 -16.90
CA LEU A 210 14.65 14.02 -17.03
C LEU A 210 15.53 13.04 -17.83
N GLY A 211 16.09 13.47 -18.96
CA GLY A 211 16.99 12.65 -19.76
C GLY A 211 18.30 12.28 -19.04
N ILE A 212 18.81 13.13 -18.14
CA ILE A 212 19.95 12.79 -17.28
C ILE A 212 19.58 11.70 -16.29
N VAL A 213 18.41 11.80 -15.64
CA VAL A 213 17.90 10.77 -14.72
C VAL A 213 17.82 9.41 -15.42
N GLU A 214 17.18 9.36 -16.59
CA GLU A 214 17.08 8.14 -17.40
C GLU A 214 18.46 7.60 -17.79
N THR A 215 19.37 8.47 -18.24
CA THR A 215 20.72 8.05 -18.66
C THR A 215 21.53 7.46 -17.52
N VAL A 216 21.39 7.97 -16.30
CA VAL A 216 22.07 7.42 -15.12
C VAL A 216 21.40 6.11 -14.71
N ALA A 217 20.07 6.10 -14.56
CA ALA A 217 19.31 4.92 -14.14
C ALA A 217 19.46 3.73 -15.09
N ALA A 218 19.52 3.96 -16.41
CA ALA A 218 19.73 2.91 -17.41
C ALA A 218 21.06 2.17 -17.24
N ARG A 219 22.12 2.81 -16.71
CA ARG A 219 23.40 2.12 -16.42
C ARG A 219 23.27 1.10 -15.29
N HIS A 220 22.28 1.30 -14.43
CA HIS A 220 21.92 0.45 -13.30
C HIS A 220 20.80 -0.54 -13.66
N GLY A 221 20.42 -0.63 -14.93
CA GLY A 221 19.42 -1.60 -15.42
C GLY A 221 17.97 -1.19 -15.22
N PHE A 222 17.70 0.09 -14.95
CA PHE A 222 16.33 0.61 -14.88
C PHE A 222 15.75 0.88 -16.28
N THR A 223 14.42 0.85 -16.36
CA THR A 223 13.65 1.20 -17.56
C THR A 223 13.70 2.69 -17.86
N ASP A 224 13.12 3.07 -19.00
CA ASP A 224 12.81 4.46 -19.31
C ASP A 224 11.83 5.04 -18.27
N LEU A 225 11.85 6.37 -18.08
CA LEU A 225 10.99 7.05 -17.14
C LEU A 225 9.55 7.09 -17.67
N THR A 226 8.61 6.65 -16.84
CA THR A 226 7.19 6.83 -17.09
C THR A 226 6.66 7.97 -16.23
N LEU A 227 6.11 9.02 -16.86
CA LEU A 227 5.50 10.12 -16.13
C LEU A 227 4.09 9.75 -15.65
N ASP A 228 3.70 10.20 -14.46
CA ASP A 228 2.35 9.97 -13.94
C ASP A 228 1.29 10.68 -14.79
N HIS A 229 1.69 11.75 -15.51
CA HIS A 229 0.87 12.34 -16.55
C HIS A 229 0.50 11.35 -17.64
N ASP A 230 1.21 10.26 -17.88
CA ASP A 230 0.85 9.31 -18.94
C ASP A 230 -0.10 8.21 -18.45
N ALA A 231 -0.50 8.24 -17.16
CA ALA A 231 -1.44 7.31 -16.58
C ALA A 231 -2.78 7.29 -17.33
N SER A 232 -3.14 6.11 -17.84
CA SER A 232 -4.34 5.90 -18.65
C SER A 232 -5.66 6.06 -17.87
N TYR A 233 -5.61 5.94 -16.55
CA TYR A 233 -6.76 6.09 -15.67
C TYR A 233 -7.06 7.54 -15.27
N MET A 234 -6.15 8.49 -15.48
CA MET A 234 -6.35 9.89 -15.11
C MET A 234 -7.02 10.68 -16.22
N THR A 235 -8.16 11.32 -15.91
CA THR A 235 -8.78 12.30 -16.80
C THR A 235 -7.98 13.61 -16.83
N ALA A 236 -8.25 14.48 -17.80
CA ALA A 236 -7.63 15.81 -17.84
C ALA A 236 -7.96 16.65 -16.58
N ALA A 237 -9.15 16.48 -16.01
CA ALA A 237 -9.53 17.15 -14.77
C ALA A 237 -8.69 16.63 -13.58
N ASP A 238 -8.51 15.30 -13.47
CA ASP A 238 -7.68 14.69 -12.43
C ASP A 238 -6.23 15.16 -12.54
N ARG A 239 -5.71 15.34 -13.76
CA ARG A 239 -4.36 15.87 -13.99
C ARG A 239 -4.22 17.32 -13.54
N ILE A 240 -5.18 18.19 -13.88
CA ILE A 240 -5.18 19.59 -13.42
C ILE A 240 -5.27 19.65 -11.89
N GLU A 241 -6.11 18.82 -11.28
CA GLU A 241 -6.23 18.75 -9.83
C GLU A 241 -4.92 18.27 -9.17
N THR A 242 -4.32 17.21 -9.69
CA THR A 242 -3.13 16.57 -9.09
C THR A 242 -1.85 17.35 -9.37
N PHE A 243 -1.64 17.79 -10.61
CA PHE A 243 -0.37 18.34 -11.10
C PHE A 243 -0.41 19.85 -11.35
N GLY A 244 -1.60 20.44 -11.41
CA GLY A 244 -1.81 21.87 -11.65
C GLY A 244 -2.10 22.21 -13.11
N ALA A 245 -1.78 21.30 -14.04
CA ALA A 245 -2.14 21.43 -15.44
C ALA A 245 -2.40 20.07 -16.10
N ALA A 246 -2.93 20.10 -17.33
CA ALA A 246 -3.22 18.87 -18.08
C ALA A 246 -1.96 18.26 -18.73
N THR A 247 -0.95 19.07 -19.01
CA THR A 247 0.31 18.68 -19.65
C THR A 247 1.50 18.89 -18.69
N PRO A 248 2.56 18.08 -18.81
CA PRO A 248 3.75 18.24 -17.96
C PRO A 248 4.40 19.62 -18.04
N GLU A 249 4.43 20.24 -19.23
CA GLU A 249 5.11 21.52 -19.47
C GLU A 249 4.51 22.70 -18.69
N GLU A 250 3.22 22.63 -18.39
CA GLU A 250 2.46 23.67 -17.67
C GLU A 250 2.21 23.28 -16.20
N SER A 251 2.62 22.08 -15.77
CA SER A 251 2.28 21.55 -14.45
C SER A 251 3.21 22.07 -13.35
N VAL A 252 2.61 22.35 -12.18
CA VAL A 252 3.34 22.67 -10.94
C VAL A 252 4.10 21.47 -10.44
N ILE A 253 3.54 20.26 -10.57
CA ILE A 253 4.20 19.01 -10.20
C ILE A 253 4.42 18.17 -11.44
N VAL A 254 5.64 17.66 -11.61
CA VAL A 254 5.97 16.61 -12.57
C VAL A 254 6.55 15.44 -11.79
N SER A 255 5.91 14.29 -11.87
CA SER A 255 6.34 13.07 -11.18
C SER A 255 6.28 11.88 -12.11
N GLY A 256 6.98 10.82 -11.71
CA GLY A 256 7.02 9.59 -12.46
C GLY A 256 7.86 8.54 -11.76
N MET A 257 7.99 7.41 -12.45
CA MET A 257 8.64 6.21 -11.93
C MET A 257 9.53 5.56 -12.98
N LEU A 258 10.66 5.03 -12.53
CA LEU A 258 11.50 4.10 -13.28
C LEU A 258 11.45 2.75 -12.57
N GLU A 259 11.25 1.67 -13.32
CA GLU A 259 11.26 0.31 -12.77
C GLU A 259 12.65 -0.30 -12.93
N GLY A 260 13.09 -1.04 -11.92
CA GLY A 260 14.39 -1.69 -11.88
C GLY A 260 14.30 -3.20 -11.71
N PRO A 261 15.45 -3.89 -11.67
CA PRO A 261 15.52 -5.33 -11.46
C PRO A 261 14.86 -5.77 -10.15
N THR A 262 14.28 -6.97 -10.12
CA THR A 262 13.80 -7.63 -8.88
C THR A 262 12.86 -6.75 -8.05
N GLY A 263 11.93 -6.04 -8.71
CA GLY A 263 10.94 -5.20 -8.05
C GLY A 263 11.49 -3.91 -7.43
N GLN A 264 12.70 -3.50 -7.80
CA GLN A 264 13.25 -2.18 -7.48
C GLN A 264 12.55 -1.10 -8.29
N TRP A 265 12.59 0.13 -7.78
CA TRP A 265 12.02 1.29 -8.45
C TRP A 265 12.64 2.60 -7.96
N ILE A 266 12.57 3.62 -8.79
CA ILE A 266 12.83 5.01 -8.42
C ILE A 266 11.57 5.82 -8.70
N MET A 267 11.07 6.50 -7.68
CA MET A 267 10.06 7.54 -7.83
C MET A 267 10.75 8.90 -7.87
N PHE A 268 10.36 9.73 -8.83
CA PHE A 268 10.83 11.09 -9.02
C PHE A 268 9.68 12.08 -8.83
N SER A 269 9.98 13.23 -8.23
CA SER A 269 9.06 14.36 -8.20
C SER A 269 9.81 15.68 -8.30
N LEU A 270 9.31 16.57 -9.15
CA LEU A 270 9.70 17.98 -9.27
C LEU A 270 8.48 18.84 -8.97
N GLN A 271 8.65 19.84 -8.11
CA GLN A 271 7.66 20.89 -7.87
C GLN A 271 8.21 22.24 -8.31
N ASP A 272 7.47 22.99 -9.12
CA ASP A 272 7.79 24.35 -9.56
C ASP A 272 6.59 25.28 -9.31
N LEU A 273 6.62 25.98 -8.18
CA LEU A 273 5.54 26.88 -7.75
C LEU A 273 5.46 28.15 -8.60
N SER A 274 6.41 28.43 -9.50
CA SER A 274 6.27 29.54 -10.45
C SER A 274 5.13 29.32 -11.45
N LEU A 275 4.67 28.08 -11.59
CA LEU A 275 3.54 27.68 -12.42
C LEU A 275 2.21 27.65 -11.64
N ASP A 276 2.24 27.91 -10.32
CA ASP A 276 1.05 27.90 -9.48
C ASP A 276 0.22 29.19 -9.68
N GLN A 277 -0.88 29.09 -10.43
CA GLN A 277 -1.69 30.26 -10.79
C GLN A 277 -2.71 30.67 -9.72
N ASP A 278 -3.17 29.73 -8.90
CA ASP A 278 -4.25 29.95 -7.93
C ASP A 278 -3.78 29.92 -6.47
N GLY A 279 -2.51 29.54 -6.24
CA GLY A 279 -1.87 29.54 -4.92
C GLY A 279 -2.11 28.24 -4.13
N ARG A 280 -2.84 27.27 -4.70
CA ARG A 280 -3.18 26.02 -4.01
C ARG A 280 -1.95 25.17 -3.71
N PHE A 281 -1.04 25.06 -4.67
CA PHE A 281 0.19 24.27 -4.46
C PHE A 281 1.15 24.95 -3.51
N THR A 282 1.16 26.28 -3.50
CA THR A 282 1.91 27.06 -2.53
C THR A 282 1.43 26.78 -1.10
N GLU A 283 0.11 26.78 -0.87
CA GLU A 283 -0.48 26.42 0.44
C GLU A 283 -0.09 24.98 0.86
N GLN A 284 -0.17 24.02 -0.06
CA GLN A 284 0.23 22.63 0.18
C GLN A 284 1.73 22.49 0.48
N ALA A 285 2.58 23.27 -0.21
CA ALA A 285 4.01 23.27 0.01
C ALA A 285 4.37 23.86 1.39
N GLU A 286 3.67 24.90 1.84
CA GLU A 286 3.83 25.47 3.19
C GLU A 286 3.46 24.47 4.30
N GLU A 287 2.41 23.68 4.10
CA GLU A 287 2.06 22.59 5.02
C GLU A 287 3.13 21.50 5.03
N SER A 288 3.56 21.06 3.85
CA SER A 288 4.59 20.01 3.70
C SER A 288 5.95 20.43 4.26
N ALA A 289 6.28 21.72 4.19
CA ALA A 289 7.50 22.29 4.76
C ALA A 289 7.60 22.10 6.28
N GLN A 290 6.48 21.96 6.98
CA GLN A 290 6.47 21.64 8.42
C GLN A 290 7.05 20.25 8.71
N ASN A 291 7.05 19.35 7.71
CA ASN A 291 7.61 18.01 7.77
C ASN A 291 8.98 17.90 7.06
N GLY A 292 9.58 19.03 6.68
CA GLY A 292 10.91 19.07 6.08
C GLY A 292 10.95 18.99 4.55
N SER A 293 9.81 18.98 3.86
CA SER A 293 9.78 19.11 2.40
C SER A 293 10.19 20.51 1.96
N LEU A 294 10.91 20.65 0.85
CA LEU A 294 11.29 21.94 0.30
C LEU A 294 10.35 22.36 -0.85
N PRO A 295 9.87 23.63 -0.87
CA PRO A 295 9.20 24.16 -2.06
C PRO A 295 10.22 24.32 -3.19
N ASN A 296 9.74 24.28 -4.44
CA ASN A 296 10.60 24.45 -5.63
C ASN A 296 11.79 23.46 -5.65
N SER A 297 11.50 22.17 -5.48
CA SER A 297 12.52 21.13 -5.32
C SER A 297 12.31 19.95 -6.27
N ILE A 298 13.40 19.23 -6.52
CA ILE A 298 13.45 17.90 -7.09
C ILE A 298 13.75 16.93 -5.95
N SER A 299 13.04 15.81 -5.92
CA SER A 299 13.25 14.74 -4.96
C SER A 299 13.18 13.38 -5.63
N PHE A 300 13.92 12.43 -5.07
CA PHE A 300 13.93 11.04 -5.48
C PHE A 300 13.65 10.16 -4.28
N MET A 301 12.99 9.04 -4.53
CA MET A 301 12.89 7.93 -3.61
C MET A 301 13.25 6.67 -4.35
N TYR A 302 14.20 5.91 -3.81
CA TYR A 302 14.47 4.57 -4.26
C TYR A 302 13.70 3.59 -3.39
N GLY A 303 13.17 2.53 -3.98
CA GLY A 303 12.59 1.45 -3.22
C GLY A 303 12.66 0.11 -3.90
N ALA A 304 12.21 -0.92 -3.18
CA ALA A 304 12.10 -2.27 -3.69
C ALA A 304 10.96 -2.99 -2.96
N ASN A 305 10.17 -3.78 -3.68
CA ASN A 305 8.98 -4.42 -3.12
C ASN A 305 9.25 -5.75 -2.39
N GLY A 306 10.44 -6.32 -2.52
CA GLY A 306 10.75 -7.59 -1.88
C GLY A 306 12.21 -8.02 -2.04
N LEU A 307 13.10 -7.37 -1.32
CA LEU A 307 14.49 -7.81 -1.20
C LEU A 307 14.67 -8.78 -0.04
N LEU A 308 15.57 -9.74 -0.22
CA LEU A 308 15.90 -10.75 0.78
C LEU A 308 17.14 -10.34 1.55
N ALA A 309 17.05 -10.25 2.88
CA ALA A 309 18.22 -10.01 3.71
C ALA A 309 19.24 -11.15 3.55
N SER A 310 20.53 -10.82 3.52
CA SER A 310 21.58 -11.84 3.34
C SER A 310 21.51 -12.96 4.40
N ALA A 311 21.14 -12.59 5.64
CA ALA A 311 21.00 -13.51 6.76
C ALA A 311 19.86 -14.53 6.59
N ASP A 312 18.81 -14.19 5.83
CA ASP A 312 17.59 -14.99 5.70
C ASP A 312 17.62 -15.90 4.47
N ARG A 313 18.67 -15.82 3.63
CA ARG A 313 18.77 -16.55 2.36
C ARG A 313 18.63 -18.06 2.49
N ALA A 314 19.37 -18.66 3.42
CA ALA A 314 19.30 -20.12 3.64
C ALA A 314 17.91 -20.56 4.14
N GLU A 315 17.24 -19.71 4.92
CA GLU A 315 15.88 -19.99 5.39
C GLU A 315 14.87 -19.85 4.26
N PHE A 316 15.00 -18.82 3.42
CA PHE A 316 14.17 -18.62 2.24
C PHE A 316 14.24 -19.83 1.30
N GLU A 317 15.44 -20.30 0.94
CA GLU A 317 15.62 -21.48 0.10
C GLU A 317 14.97 -22.73 0.72
N SER A 318 15.18 -22.95 2.02
CA SER A 318 14.58 -24.10 2.72
C SER A 318 13.05 -24.03 2.78
N ARG A 319 12.47 -22.83 2.95
CA ARG A 319 11.02 -22.63 3.00
C ARG A 319 10.40 -22.65 1.61
N LEU A 320 11.17 -22.37 0.55
CA LEU A 320 10.72 -22.39 -0.83
C LEU A 320 10.59 -23.81 -1.40
N GLU A 321 11.39 -24.76 -0.91
CA GLU A 321 11.44 -26.14 -1.44
C GLU A 321 10.08 -26.83 -1.60
N PRO A 322 9.11 -26.74 -0.65
CA PRO A 322 7.76 -27.29 -0.81
C PRO A 322 6.95 -26.74 -1.99
N TYR A 323 7.32 -25.57 -2.51
CA TYR A 323 6.58 -24.83 -3.53
C TYR A 323 7.21 -24.94 -4.92
N ARG A 324 8.42 -25.48 -5.02
CA ARG A 324 9.12 -25.62 -6.31
C ARG A 324 8.30 -26.50 -7.26
N GLY A 325 8.09 -25.99 -8.47
CA GLY A 325 7.31 -26.68 -9.51
C GLY A 325 5.79 -26.61 -9.34
N LEU A 326 5.28 -25.93 -8.31
CA LEU A 326 3.85 -25.67 -8.17
C LEU A 326 3.48 -24.34 -8.85
N ASP A 327 2.31 -24.33 -9.48
CA ASP A 327 1.72 -23.09 -9.97
C ASP A 327 1.27 -22.23 -8.78
N ARG A 328 1.69 -20.96 -8.77
CA ARG A 328 1.27 -19.99 -7.76
C ARG A 328 -0.21 -19.67 -7.91
N PRO A 329 -1.03 -19.79 -6.85
CA PRO A 329 -2.42 -19.40 -6.89
C PRO A 329 -2.57 -17.88 -6.86
N GLU A 330 -3.78 -17.42 -7.15
CA GLU A 330 -4.18 -16.03 -6.98
C GLU A 330 -4.07 -15.61 -5.50
N PRO A 331 -3.48 -14.44 -5.19
CA PRO A 331 -3.40 -13.93 -3.82
C PRO A 331 -4.78 -13.59 -3.24
N LEU A 332 -4.86 -13.50 -1.92
CA LEU A 332 -6.10 -13.18 -1.19
C LEU A 332 -6.45 -11.68 -1.26
N GLU A 333 -5.42 -10.83 -1.37
CA GLU A 333 -5.54 -9.37 -1.46
C GLU A 333 -4.81 -8.92 -2.73
N SER A 334 -5.53 -8.24 -3.63
CA SER A 334 -5.02 -7.64 -4.87
C SER A 334 -5.42 -6.18 -4.94
#